data_AF-W7L3I0-F1
#
_entry.id   AF-W7L3I0-F1
#
_cell.length_a   1.000
_cell.length_b   1.000
_cell.length_c   1.000
_cell.angle_alpha   90.00
_cell.angle_beta   90.00
_cell.angle_gamma   90.00
#
_symmetry.space_group_name_H-M   'P 1'
#
loop_
_entity.id
_entity.type
_entity.pdbx_description
1 polymer ?
#
loop_
_entity_poly.entity_id
_entity_poly.type
_entity_poly.pdbx_seq_one_letter_code
_entity_poly.pdbx_strand_id
1 'polypeptide(L)'
;MKKKLYLVLIILLSWLTVPFIGKKDFKRFYPAALFMGFYVLIEGIIAEKNKWWTIKERFHPKLSGELPLVLGPFFAGSIWILKLTYSKPLLYLLLNGVVDAFFAYPFYTWFKKIGIWKLRRFSQMKLFMLFLLKSIFMYVFHLIFVDKKTISRLANGTKKTIMNKGEES
;
A
#
# COMPACT_ATOMS: atom_id res chain seq x y z
N MET A 1 12.35 -24.82 4.41
CA MET A 1 11.14 -25.24 3.69
C MET A 1 9.85 -24.62 4.24
N LYS A 2 9.53 -24.76 5.55
CA LYS A 2 8.30 -24.20 6.15
C LYS A 2 8.09 -22.68 5.97
N LYS A 3 9.16 -21.88 5.98
CA LYS A 3 9.08 -20.40 5.86
C LYS A 3 8.72 -19.91 4.45
N LYS A 4 9.24 -20.56 3.40
CA LYS A 4 8.87 -20.28 2.02
C LYS A 4 7.41 -20.59 1.75
N LEU A 5 6.89 -21.66 2.36
CA LEU A 5 5.47 -22.01 2.28
C LEU A 5 4.58 -20.89 2.82
N TYR A 6 4.93 -20.26 3.96
CA TYR A 6 4.17 -19.11 4.48
C TYR A 6 4.12 -17.94 3.48
N LEU A 7 5.23 -17.66 2.80
CA LEU A 7 5.29 -16.59 1.79
C LEU A 7 4.40 -16.90 0.58
N VAL A 8 4.42 -18.15 0.10
CA VAL A 8 3.54 -18.61 -0.99
C VAL A 8 2.07 -18.55 -0.57
N LEU A 9 1.74 -19.03 0.62
CA LEU A 9 0.38 -18.99 1.15
C LEU A 9 -0.13 -17.54 1.24
N ILE A 10 0.68 -16.61 1.74
CA ILE A 10 0.32 -15.19 1.82
C ILE A 10 0.00 -14.61 0.43
N ILE A 11 0.76 -14.97 -0.61
CA ILE A 11 0.44 -14.57 -1.98
C ILE A 11 -0.91 -15.16 -2.38
N LEU A 12 -1.06 -16.48 -2.31
CA LEU A 12 -2.27 -17.17 -2.76
C LEU A 12 -3.53 -16.63 -2.06
N LEU A 13 -3.49 -16.50 -0.73
CA LEU A 13 -4.56 -15.94 0.08
C LEU A 13 -4.95 -14.53 -0.35
N SER A 14 -3.96 -13.69 -0.67
CA SER A 14 -4.23 -12.32 -1.12
C SER A 14 -4.94 -12.32 -2.48
N TRP A 15 -4.50 -13.18 -3.39
CA TRP A 15 -5.06 -13.30 -4.74
C TRP A 15 -6.47 -13.91 -4.78
N LEU A 16 -6.86 -14.73 -3.79
CA LEU A 16 -8.24 -15.24 -3.68
C LEU A 16 -9.29 -14.13 -3.62
N THR A 17 -8.93 -12.96 -3.08
CA THR A 17 -9.86 -11.82 -2.98
C THR A 17 -9.97 -11.00 -4.27
N VAL A 18 -9.00 -11.11 -5.17
CA VAL A 18 -8.88 -10.26 -6.37
C VAL A 18 -10.04 -10.45 -7.36
N PRO A 19 -10.54 -11.68 -7.63
CA PRO A 19 -11.70 -11.88 -8.50
C PRO A 19 -12.96 -11.10 -8.06
N PHE A 20 -13.16 -10.89 -6.75
CA PHE A 20 -14.31 -10.15 -6.20
C PHE A 20 -14.24 -8.63 -6.42
N ILE A 21 -13.11 -8.11 -6.89
CA ILE A 21 -12.93 -6.67 -7.19
C ILE A 21 -13.74 -6.28 -8.43
N GLY A 22 -13.89 -7.18 -9.40
CA GLY A 22 -14.55 -6.90 -10.69
C GLY A 22 -13.61 -6.26 -11.71
N LYS A 23 -13.78 -6.63 -12.98
CA LYS A 23 -12.85 -6.29 -14.09
C LYS A 23 -12.66 -4.78 -14.30
N LYS A 24 -13.74 -3.99 -14.18
CA LYS A 24 -13.73 -2.55 -14.40
C LYS A 24 -12.90 -1.82 -13.33
N ASP A 25 -13.15 -2.13 -12.06
CA ASP A 25 -12.43 -1.52 -10.95
C ASP A 25 -10.98 -1.98 -10.91
N PHE A 26 -10.72 -3.27 -11.16
CA PHE A 26 -9.36 -3.78 -11.28
C PHE A 26 -8.56 -3.01 -12.34
N LYS A 27 -9.10 -2.87 -13.56
CA LYS A 27 -8.46 -2.09 -14.65
C LYS A 27 -8.20 -0.63 -14.28
N ARG A 28 -9.03 -0.04 -13.41
CA ARG A 28 -8.88 1.35 -12.97
C ARG A 28 -7.78 1.51 -11.92
N PHE A 29 -7.62 0.58 -10.99
CA PHE A 29 -6.73 0.77 -9.84
C PHE A 29 -5.41 0.01 -9.96
N TYR A 30 -5.33 -1.05 -10.77
CA TYR A 30 -4.09 -1.82 -10.93
C TYR A 30 -2.88 -1.01 -11.40
N PRO A 31 -2.97 0.05 -12.24
CA PRO A 31 -1.77 0.76 -12.69
C PRO A 31 -1.06 1.47 -11.53
N ALA A 32 -1.84 2.06 -10.61
CA ALA A 32 -1.32 2.69 -9.41
C ALA A 32 -0.70 1.66 -8.45
N ALA A 33 -1.37 0.53 -8.24
CA ALA A 33 -0.85 -0.56 -7.41
C ALA A 33 0.43 -1.17 -7.99
N LEU A 34 0.50 -1.33 -9.31
CA LEU A 34 1.67 -1.86 -10.01
C LEU A 34 2.87 -0.91 -9.91
N PHE A 35 2.66 0.37 -10.20
CA PHE A 35 3.69 1.40 -10.07
C PHE A 35 4.26 1.44 -8.64
N MET A 36 3.38 1.48 -7.65
CA MET A 36 3.81 1.47 -6.25
C MET A 36 4.47 0.17 -5.85
N GLY A 37 4.07 -0.97 -6.42
CA GLY A 37 4.74 -2.24 -6.19
C GLY A 37 6.20 -2.17 -6.63
N PHE A 38 6.49 -1.63 -7.82
CA PHE A 38 7.87 -1.41 -8.26
C PHE A 38 8.63 -0.45 -7.35
N TYR A 39 8.00 0.66 -6.96
CA TYR A 39 8.59 1.62 -6.03
C TYR A 39 9.01 0.95 -4.71
N VAL A 40 8.13 0.17 -4.10
CA VAL A 40 8.40 -0.56 -2.85
C VAL A 40 9.51 -1.58 -3.03
N LEU A 41 9.56 -2.30 -4.17
CA LEU A 41 10.64 -3.25 -4.43
C LEU A 41 12.01 -2.59 -4.53
N ILE A 42 12.10 -1.46 -5.25
CA ILE A 42 13.34 -0.69 -5.39
C ILE A 42 13.76 -0.14 -4.02
N GLU A 43 12.82 0.43 -3.28
CA GLU A 43 13.06 0.94 -1.94
C GLU A 43 13.53 -0.17 -0.99
N GLY A 44 12.93 -1.36 -1.03
CA GLY A 44 13.34 -2.50 -0.22
C GLY A 44 14.81 -2.90 -0.47
N ILE A 45 15.27 -2.87 -1.72
CA ILE A 45 16.68 -3.11 -2.06
C ILE A 45 17.59 -2.04 -1.43
N ILE A 46 17.21 -0.76 -1.52
CA ILE A 46 17.95 0.36 -0.93
C ILE A 46 17.96 0.26 0.61
N ALA A 47 16.81 -0.09 1.20
CA ALA A 47 16.63 -0.22 2.64
C ALA A 47 17.48 -1.34 3.23
N GLU A 48 17.59 -2.49 2.55
CA GLU A 48 18.49 -3.58 2.97
C GLU A 48 19.96 -3.16 2.84
N LYS A 49 20.35 -2.48 1.76
CA LYS A 49 21.71 -1.92 1.58
C LYS A 49 22.07 -0.95 2.70
N ASN A 50 21.13 -0.09 3.09
CA ASN A 50 21.30 0.90 4.17
C ASN A 50 21.09 0.32 5.57
N LYS A 51 20.78 -0.98 5.68
CA LYS A 51 20.51 -1.70 6.94
C LYS A 51 19.36 -1.07 7.74
N TRP A 52 18.34 -0.54 7.07
CA TRP A 52 17.12 -0.07 7.73
C TRP A 52 16.39 -1.27 8.36
N TRP A 53 16.24 -2.33 7.57
CA TRP A 53 15.77 -3.64 7.97
C TRP A 53 16.43 -4.74 7.14
N THR A 54 16.14 -5.98 7.48
CA THR A 54 16.66 -7.15 6.78
C THR A 54 15.61 -8.23 6.77
N ILE A 55 15.32 -8.79 5.59
CA ILE A 55 14.45 -9.94 5.43
C ILE A 55 15.30 -11.16 5.10
N LYS A 56 15.30 -12.15 6.00
CA LYS A 56 16.16 -13.32 5.90
C LYS A 56 15.66 -14.32 4.85
N GLU A 57 14.34 -14.45 4.74
CA GLU A 57 13.72 -15.40 3.83
C GLU A 57 13.41 -14.71 2.48
N ARG A 58 13.93 -15.27 1.39
CA ARG A 58 13.71 -14.76 0.04
C ARG A 58 13.58 -15.91 -0.94
N PHE A 59 12.78 -15.70 -1.98
CA PHE A 59 12.63 -16.71 -3.05
C PHE A 59 13.95 -16.91 -3.80
N HIS A 60 14.67 -15.81 -4.06
CA HIS A 60 15.95 -15.83 -4.76
C HIS A 60 16.92 -14.83 -4.11
N PRO A 61 18.24 -15.12 -4.00
CA PRO A 61 19.22 -14.24 -3.38
C PRO A 61 19.28 -12.82 -3.97
N LYS A 62 19.04 -12.71 -5.29
CA LYS A 62 19.05 -11.44 -6.05
C LYS A 62 17.75 -10.64 -5.97
N LEU A 63 16.67 -11.20 -5.40
CA LEU A 63 15.38 -10.53 -5.28
C LEU A 63 15.20 -9.97 -3.86
N SER A 64 14.45 -8.87 -3.75
CA SER A 64 14.06 -8.32 -2.44
C SER A 64 13.27 -9.36 -1.66
N GLY A 65 13.57 -9.51 -0.36
CA GLY A 65 12.80 -10.38 0.54
C GLY A 65 11.35 -9.92 0.71
N GLU A 66 11.03 -8.68 0.33
CA GLU A 66 9.68 -8.12 0.34
C GLU A 66 8.82 -8.57 -0.83
N LEU A 67 9.42 -9.13 -1.88
CA LEU A 67 8.72 -9.51 -3.11
C LEU A 67 7.42 -10.31 -2.89
N PRO A 68 7.35 -11.32 -2.01
CA PRO A 68 6.11 -12.04 -1.76
C PRO A 68 5.01 -11.16 -1.16
N LEU A 69 5.40 -10.20 -0.30
CA LEU A 69 4.47 -9.27 0.33
C LEU A 69 3.98 -8.23 -0.69
N VAL A 70 4.87 -7.77 -1.57
CA VAL A 70 4.53 -6.82 -2.64
C VAL A 70 3.57 -7.46 -3.65
N LEU A 71 3.90 -8.66 -4.15
CA LEU A 71 3.11 -9.36 -5.16
C LEU A 71 1.77 -9.90 -4.63
N GLY A 72 1.66 -10.14 -3.33
CA GLY A 72 0.44 -10.64 -2.71
C GLY A 72 -0.34 -9.52 -2.00
N PRO A 73 -0.22 -9.40 -0.67
CA PRO A 73 -1.06 -8.52 0.15
C PRO A 73 -1.03 -7.07 -0.27
N PHE A 74 0.16 -6.53 -0.58
CA PHE A 74 0.29 -5.13 -0.95
C PHE A 74 -0.47 -4.84 -2.25
N PHE A 75 -0.25 -5.63 -3.30
CA PHE A 75 -0.91 -5.41 -4.59
C PHE A 75 -2.43 -5.58 -4.50
N ALA A 76 -2.90 -6.70 -3.94
CA ALA A 76 -4.34 -6.96 -3.80
C ALA A 76 -5.01 -5.95 -2.84
N GLY A 77 -4.40 -5.71 -1.67
CA GLY A 77 -4.90 -4.80 -0.65
C GLY A 77 -4.97 -3.36 -1.15
N SER A 78 -3.96 -2.91 -1.90
CA SER A 78 -3.93 -1.57 -2.48
C SER A 78 -5.11 -1.32 -3.43
N ILE A 79 -5.44 -2.29 -4.28
CA ILE A 79 -6.58 -2.20 -5.20
C ILE A 79 -7.89 -2.15 -4.41
N TRP A 80 -8.02 -2.95 -3.35
CA TRP A 80 -9.19 -2.93 -2.46
C TRP A 80 -9.35 -1.59 -1.73
N ILE A 81 -8.28 -1.08 -1.12
CA ILE A 81 -8.30 0.20 -0.41
C ILE A 81 -8.72 1.31 -1.38
N LEU A 82 -8.09 1.38 -2.57
CA LEU A 82 -8.47 2.37 -3.59
C LEU A 82 -9.93 2.21 -4.01
N LYS A 83 -10.41 0.99 -4.26
CA LYS A 83 -11.82 0.74 -4.62
C LYS A 83 -12.79 1.22 -3.55
N LEU A 84 -12.54 0.89 -2.28
CA LEU A 84 -13.44 1.20 -1.17
C LEU A 84 -13.47 2.69 -0.81
N THR A 85 -12.40 3.42 -1.11
CA THR A 85 -12.20 4.80 -0.65
C THR A 85 -12.12 5.81 -1.79
N TYR A 86 -12.32 5.36 -3.03
CA TYR A 86 -12.27 6.19 -4.21
C TYR A 86 -13.17 7.44 -4.08
N SER A 87 -12.64 8.60 -4.49
CA SER A 87 -13.25 9.93 -4.33
C SER A 87 -13.40 10.45 -2.89
N LYS A 88 -12.89 9.73 -1.87
CA LYS A 88 -12.97 10.13 -0.45
C LYS A 88 -11.56 10.14 0.17
N PRO A 89 -10.79 11.24 0.02
CA PRO A 89 -9.38 11.28 0.44
C PRO A 89 -9.20 11.04 1.95
N LEU A 90 -10.08 11.56 2.80
CA LEU A 90 -10.01 11.32 4.24
C LEU A 90 -10.26 9.85 4.59
N LEU A 91 -11.24 9.21 3.94
CA LEU A 91 -11.52 7.79 4.14
C LEU A 91 -10.36 6.93 3.65
N TYR A 92 -9.72 7.31 2.54
CA TYR A 92 -8.50 6.67 2.05
C TYR A 92 -7.39 6.70 3.10
N LEU A 93 -7.08 7.89 3.63
CA LEU A 93 -6.01 8.05 4.62
C LEU A 93 -6.28 7.27 5.90
N LEU A 94 -7.53 7.27 6.38
CA LEU A 94 -7.91 6.52 7.57
C LEU A 94 -7.82 5.00 7.35
N LEU A 95 -8.43 4.49 6.28
CA LEU A 95 -8.41 3.05 6.00
C LEU A 95 -6.98 2.55 5.75
N ASN A 96 -6.20 3.30 4.95
CA ASN A 96 -4.82 2.92 4.66
C ASN A 96 -3.96 3.03 5.93
N GLY A 97 -4.15 4.06 6.75
CA GLY A 97 -3.45 4.19 8.03
C GLY A 97 -3.72 3.03 9.00
N VAL A 98 -4.95 2.50 9.05
CA VAL A 98 -5.27 1.30 9.83
C VAL A 98 -4.52 0.08 9.29
N VAL A 99 -4.50 -0.10 7.97
CA VAL A 99 -3.79 -1.21 7.32
C VAL A 99 -2.28 -1.10 7.54
N ASP A 100 -1.71 0.09 7.38
CA ASP A 100 -0.30 0.38 7.62
C ASP A 100 0.09 0.12 9.07
N ALA A 101 -0.77 0.50 10.03
CA ALA A 101 -0.56 0.20 11.45
C ALA A 101 -0.58 -1.32 11.69
N PHE A 102 -1.50 -2.05 11.07
CA PHE A 102 -1.51 -3.51 11.13
C PHE A 102 -0.19 -4.11 10.61
N PHE A 103 0.34 -3.62 9.49
CA PHE A 103 1.59 -4.12 8.94
C PHE A 103 2.82 -3.76 9.79
N ALA A 104 2.88 -2.53 10.31
CA ALA A 104 4.02 -2.04 11.08
C ALA A 104 4.09 -2.59 12.52
N TYR A 105 2.95 -2.96 13.11
CA TYR A 105 2.87 -3.42 14.51
C TYR A 105 2.61 -4.93 14.64
N PRO A 106 1.37 -5.45 14.55
CA PRO A 106 1.11 -6.87 14.80
C PRO A 106 1.77 -7.78 13.77
N PHE A 107 1.66 -7.45 12.48
CA PHE A 107 2.23 -8.27 11.41
C PHE A 107 3.76 -8.33 11.49
N TYR A 108 4.41 -7.18 11.62
CA TYR A 108 5.86 -7.12 11.84
C TYR A 108 6.29 -7.91 13.08
N THR A 109 5.56 -7.77 14.20
CA THR A 109 5.90 -8.49 15.45
C THR A 109 5.83 -10.00 15.24
N TRP A 110 4.83 -10.48 14.52
CA TRP A 110 4.73 -11.89 14.13
C TRP A 110 5.90 -12.31 13.24
N PHE A 111 6.21 -11.55 12.19
CA PHE A 111 7.34 -11.82 11.28
C PHE A 111 8.70 -11.80 11.96
N LYS A 112 8.86 -10.95 12.97
CA LYS A 112 10.04 -10.89 13.84
C LYS A 112 10.17 -12.16 14.69
N LYS A 113 9.07 -12.62 15.32
CA LYS A 113 9.05 -13.85 16.15
C LYS A 113 9.46 -15.08 15.35
N ILE A 114 8.98 -15.24 14.12
CA ILE A 114 9.36 -16.36 13.24
C ILE A 114 10.72 -16.17 12.54
N GLY A 115 11.38 -15.04 12.79
CA GLY A 115 12.73 -14.74 12.32
C GLY A 115 12.82 -14.47 10.81
N ILE A 116 11.73 -14.05 10.16
CA ILE A 116 11.73 -13.68 8.73
C ILE A 116 12.19 -12.23 8.57
N TRP A 117 11.69 -11.31 9.39
CA TRP A 117 11.98 -9.87 9.27
C TRP A 117 12.60 -9.33 10.55
N LYS A 118 13.70 -8.57 10.42
CA LYS A 118 14.34 -7.88 11.53
C LYS A 118 14.53 -6.39 11.18
N LEU A 119 14.06 -5.51 12.04
CA LEU A 119 14.38 -4.08 11.95
C LEU A 119 15.76 -3.88 12.59
N ARG A 120 16.58 -3.01 11.99
CA ARG A 120 17.95 -2.73 12.43
C ARG A 120 18.06 -1.27 12.84
N ARG A 121 18.09 -0.35 11.88
CA ARG A 121 18.14 1.10 12.13
C ARG A 121 16.75 1.76 12.21
N PHE A 122 15.71 1.06 11.77
CA PHE A 122 14.33 1.52 11.87
C PHE A 122 13.66 1.07 13.16
N SER A 123 12.75 1.90 13.68
CA SER A 123 11.76 1.50 14.68
C SER A 123 10.43 1.20 14.00
N GLN A 124 9.49 0.55 14.71
CA GLN A 124 8.15 0.31 14.17
C GLN A 124 7.42 1.60 13.83
N MET A 125 7.62 2.66 14.62
CA MET A 125 7.08 3.99 14.33
C MET A 125 7.64 4.58 13.04
N LYS A 126 8.95 4.46 12.79
CA LYS A 126 9.57 4.90 11.53
C LYS A 126 9.05 4.11 10.34
N LEU A 127 8.85 2.81 10.51
CA LEU A 127 8.26 1.94 9.49
C LEU A 127 6.81 2.35 9.17
N PHE A 128 6.01 2.61 10.20
CA PHE A 128 4.63 3.07 10.05
C PHE A 128 4.56 4.43 9.33
N MET A 129 5.36 5.41 9.74
CA MET A 129 5.42 6.71 9.06
C MET A 129 5.84 6.59 7.60
N LEU A 130 6.77 5.67 7.30
CA LEU A 130 7.19 5.38 5.94
C LEU A 130 6.05 4.79 5.10
N PHE A 131 5.24 3.89 5.67
CA PHE A 131 4.07 3.34 5.01
C PHE A 131 2.99 4.41 4.77
N LEU A 132 2.70 5.25 5.76
CA LEU A 132 1.78 6.37 5.60
C LEU A 132 2.21 7.31 4.47
N LEU A 133 3.50 7.66 4.39
CA LEU A 133 4.02 8.51 3.32
C LEU A 133 3.82 7.87 1.94
N LYS A 134 4.02 6.55 1.82
CA LYS A 134 3.76 5.80 0.59
C LYS A 134 2.30 5.78 0.22
N SER A 135 1.40 5.67 1.19
CA SER A 135 -0.04 5.71 0.94
C SER A 135 -0.45 7.05 0.33
N ILE A 136 0.06 8.16 0.86
CA ILE A 136 -0.19 9.50 0.31
C ILE A 136 0.34 9.57 -1.13
N PHE A 137 1.58 9.14 -1.34
CA PHE A 137 2.21 9.16 -2.66
C PHE A 137 1.43 8.31 -3.68
N MET A 138 0.98 7.12 -3.29
CA MET A 138 0.15 6.25 -4.10
C MET A 138 -1.17 6.92 -4.51
N TYR A 139 -1.85 7.55 -3.55
CA TYR A 139 -3.13 8.21 -3.80
C TYR A 139 -2.98 9.40 -4.74
N VAL A 140 -1.94 10.23 -4.52
CA VAL A 140 -1.61 11.35 -5.40
C VAL A 140 -1.31 10.86 -6.82
N PHE A 141 -0.50 9.80 -6.96
CA PHE A 141 -0.21 9.21 -8.26
C PHE A 141 -1.49 8.72 -8.96
N HIS A 142 -2.37 8.03 -8.24
CA HIS A 142 -3.64 7.58 -8.78
C HIS A 142 -4.50 8.74 -9.27
N LEU A 143 -4.64 9.81 -8.48
CA LEU A 143 -5.45 10.97 -8.86
C LEU A 143 -4.90 11.69 -10.11
N ILE A 144 -3.60 11.92 -10.18
CA ILE A 144 -2.98 12.72 -11.26
C ILE A 144 -2.92 11.92 -12.57
N PHE A 145 -2.46 10.67 -12.51
CA PHE A 145 -2.11 9.91 -13.72
C PHE A 145 -3.19 8.94 -14.17
N VAL A 146 -4.05 8.49 -13.24
CA VAL A 146 -5.03 7.43 -13.53
C VAL A 146 -6.45 7.99 -13.57
N ASP A 147 -6.80 8.96 -12.71
CA ASP A 147 -8.18 9.43 -12.60
C ASP A 147 -8.36 10.96 -12.49
N LYS A 148 -8.15 11.62 -13.63
CA LYS A 148 -8.38 13.05 -13.83
C LYS A 148 -9.83 13.49 -13.56
N LYS A 149 -10.82 12.59 -13.66
CA LYS A 149 -12.24 12.90 -13.41
C LYS A 149 -12.53 13.13 -11.93
N THR A 150 -11.75 12.51 -11.04
CA THR A 150 -11.85 12.75 -9.60
C THR A 150 -11.45 14.18 -9.26
N ILE A 151 -10.37 14.68 -9.88
CA ILE A 151 -9.86 16.03 -9.65
C ILE A 151 -10.91 17.07 -10.03
N SER A 152 -11.55 16.92 -11.19
CA SER A 152 -12.60 17.86 -11.62
C SER A 152 -13.82 17.86 -10.68
N ARG A 153 -14.21 16.70 -10.15
CA ARG A 153 -15.29 16.60 -9.16
C ARG A 153 -14.94 17.25 -7.83
N LEU A 154 -13.73 17.03 -7.33
CA LEU A 154 -13.26 17.66 -6.09
C LEU A 154 -13.21 19.19 -6.25
N ALA A 155 -12.69 19.69 -7.38
CA ALA A 155 -12.65 21.12 -7.69
C ALA A 155 -14.06 21.74 -7.75
N ASN A 156 -15.00 21.06 -8.41
CA ASN A 156 -16.38 21.53 -8.52
C ASN A 156 -17.13 21.50 -7.17
N GLY A 157 -16.88 20.48 -6.34
CA GLY A 157 -17.43 20.39 -4.99
C GLY A 157 -16.95 21.53 -4.08
N THR A 158 -15.65 21.80 -4.07
CA THR A 158 -15.08 22.92 -3.32
C THR A 158 -15.64 24.27 -3.78
N LYS A 159 -15.78 24.48 -5.09
CA LYS A 159 -16.36 25.71 -5.65
C LYS A 159 -17.82 25.92 -5.19
N LYS A 160 -18.63 24.86 -5.16
CA LYS A 160 -20.03 24.92 -4.70
C LYS A 160 -20.14 25.27 -3.21
N THR A 161 -19.29 24.69 -2.36
CA THR A 161 -19.26 25.00 -0.92
C THR A 161 -18.85 26.43 -0.64
N ILE A 162 -17.90 26.98 -1.41
CA ILE A 162 -17.47 28.38 -1.28
C ILE A 162 -18.59 29.34 -1.72
N MET A 163 -19.29 29.05 -2.83
CA MET A 163 -20.40 29.89 -3.31
C MET A 163 -21.57 29.93 -2.31
N ASN A 164 -21.99 28.79 -1.76
CA ASN A 164 -23.06 28.77 -0.75
C ASN A 164 -22.71 29.55 0.52
N LYS A 165 -21.45 29.54 0.97
CA LYS A 165 -21.01 30.31 2.14
C LYS A 165 -20.93 31.81 1.91
N GLY A 166 -20.82 32.27 0.66
CA GLY A 166 -20.81 33.69 0.31
C GLY A 166 -22.20 34.28 0.03
N GLU A 167 -23.21 33.44 -0.22
CA GLU A 167 -24.61 33.87 -0.33
C GLU A 167 -25.32 33.95 1.04
N GLU A 168 -24.79 33.27 2.06
CA GLU A 168 -25.33 33.27 3.44
C GLU A 168 -24.71 34.36 4.35
N SER A 169 -23.78 35.18 3.83
CA SER A 169 -23.09 36.28 4.55
C SER A 169 -23.52 37.65 4.06
#